data_AF-A0A0H4WNF6-F1
#
_entry.id   AF-A0A0H4WNF6-F1
#
_cell.length_a   1.000
_cell.length_b   1.000
_cell.length_c   1.000
_cell.angle_alpha   90.00
_cell.angle_beta   90.00
_cell.angle_gamma   90.00
#
_symmetry.space_group_name_H-M   'P 1'
#
loop_
_entity.id
_entity.type
_entity.pdbx_description
1 polymer ?
#
loop_
_entity_poly.entity_id
_entity_poly.type
_entity_poly.pdbx_seq_one_letter_code
_entity_poly.pdbx_strand_id
1 'polypeptide(L)'
;MVGQGCGKTVLARGPCAEVTRCSCGHIHLAMGPVTIRVEEEVLRAIGMTVAEALQQLGTPLESLSNEDTEPLTMSALAGGWKQ
;
A
#
# COMPACT_ATOMS: atom_id res chain seq x y z
N MET A 1 -5.09 16.25 -39.12
CA MET A 1 -5.04 14.82 -38.77
C MET A 1 -4.35 14.70 -37.44
N VAL A 2 -5.04 14.22 -36.41
CA VAL A 2 -4.55 14.21 -35.02
C VAL A 2 -3.50 13.12 -34.84
N GLY A 3 -2.26 13.55 -34.63
CA GLY A 3 -1.24 12.88 -33.82
C GLY A 3 -0.53 11.67 -34.42
N GLN A 4 0.71 11.87 -34.86
CA GLN A 4 1.72 10.82 -34.98
C GLN A 4 1.72 9.97 -33.70
N GLY A 5 1.31 8.72 -33.82
CA GLY A 5 1.18 7.82 -32.67
C GLY A 5 2.54 7.59 -32.02
N CYS A 6 2.73 8.08 -30.80
CA CYS A 6 3.75 7.55 -29.90
C CYS A 6 3.50 6.04 -29.83
N GLY A 7 4.43 5.24 -30.36
CA GLY A 7 4.36 3.78 -30.26
C GLY A 7 4.20 3.40 -28.80
N LYS A 8 3.18 2.61 -28.51
CA LYS A 8 2.76 2.22 -27.17
C LYS A 8 2.91 0.70 -27.05
N THR A 9 3.70 0.26 -26.08
CA THR A 9 3.90 -1.17 -25.78
C THR A 9 3.13 -1.52 -24.51
N VAL A 10 2.18 -2.44 -24.60
CA VAL A 10 1.44 -2.91 -23.42
C VAL A 10 2.38 -3.72 -22.53
N LEU A 11 2.51 -3.33 -21.28
CA LEU A 11 3.31 -4.03 -20.27
C LEU A 11 2.48 -5.02 -19.46
N ALA A 12 1.25 -4.63 -19.11
CA ALA A 12 0.32 -5.46 -18.38
C ALA A 12 -1.12 -5.09 -18.73
N ARG A 13 -2.02 -6.08 -18.76
CA ARG A 13 -3.45 -5.88 -18.96
C ARG A 13 -4.23 -6.76 -18.00
N GLY A 14 -5.08 -6.14 -17.20
CA GLY A 14 -6.01 -6.80 -16.28
C GLY A 14 -7.46 -6.51 -16.67
N PRO A 15 -8.42 -7.01 -15.87
CA PRO A 15 -9.85 -6.83 -16.15
C PRO A 15 -10.34 -5.39 -16.03
N CYS A 16 -9.68 -4.56 -15.22
CA CYS A 16 -10.07 -3.17 -14.95
C CYS A 16 -9.01 -2.13 -15.35
N ALA A 17 -7.82 -2.56 -15.75
CA ALA A 17 -6.69 -1.67 -15.99
C ALA A 17 -5.74 -2.17 -17.07
N GLU A 18 -5.08 -1.24 -17.75
CA GLU A 18 -3.96 -1.49 -18.66
C GLU A 18 -2.78 -0.59 -18.33
N VAL A 19 -1.57 -1.15 -18.37
CA VAL A 19 -0.31 -0.41 -18.23
C VAL A 19 0.44 -0.48 -19.55
N THR A 20 0.81 0.68 -20.08
CA THR A 20 1.46 0.81 -21.39
C THR A 20 2.70 1.70 -21.30
N ARG A 21 3.83 1.28 -21.86
CA ARG A 21 5.02 2.12 -22.05
C ARG A 21 4.92 2.87 -23.36
N CYS A 22 4.95 4.20 -23.32
CA CYS A 22 5.03 5.01 -24.52
C CYS A 22 6.50 5.22 -24.92
N SER A 23 6.78 5.27 -26.22
CA SER A 23 8.09 5.65 -26.76
C SER A 23 8.57 7.05 -26.33
N CYS A 24 7.69 7.91 -25.80
CA CYS A 24 8.06 9.18 -25.17
C CYS A 24 8.61 9.04 -23.74
N GLY A 25 8.92 7.83 -23.28
CA GLY A 25 9.55 7.55 -22.00
C GLY A 25 8.59 7.48 -20.80
N HIS A 26 7.30 7.76 -21.00
CA HIS A 26 6.31 7.74 -19.92
C HIS A 26 5.51 6.43 -19.89
N ILE A 27 5.01 6.08 -18.71
CA ILE A 27 4.05 5.00 -18.53
C ILE A 27 2.64 5.57 -18.46
N HIS A 28 1.72 4.90 -19.13
CA HIS A 28 0.30 5.17 -19.12
C HIS A 28 -0.39 4.07 -18.32
N LEU A 29 -1.09 4.44 -17.24
CA LEU A 29 -1.99 3.55 -16.52
C LEU A 29 -3.43 3.96 -16.86
N ALA A 30 -4.12 3.13 -17.63
CA ALA A 30 -5.52 3.33 -17.99
C ALA A 30 -6.42 2.48 -17.09
N MET A 31 -7.45 3.09 -16.51
CA MET A 31 -8.46 2.48 -15.64
C MET A 31 -9.84 3.03 -16.02
N GLY A 32 -10.60 2.26 -16.80
CA GLY A 32 -11.88 2.73 -17.36
C GLY A 32 -11.70 4.01 -18.22
N PRO A 33 -12.45 5.10 -17.94
CA PRO A 33 -12.32 6.35 -18.69
C PRO A 33 -11.11 7.20 -18.29
N VAL A 34 -10.37 6.80 -17.24
CA VAL A 34 -9.24 7.58 -16.71
C VAL A 34 -7.94 7.00 -17.22
N THR A 35 -7.03 7.84 -17.68
CA THR A 35 -5.64 7.45 -17.96
C THR A 35 -4.71 8.44 -17.30
N ILE A 36 -3.83 7.96 -16.42
CA ILE A 36 -2.76 8.76 -15.84
C ILE A 36 -1.45 8.50 -16.60
N ARG A 37 -0.68 9.57 -16.81
CA ARG A 37 0.66 9.51 -17.40
C ARG A 37 1.65 9.81 -16.30
N VAL A 38 2.58 8.88 -16.07
CA VAL A 38 3.56 8.95 -14.98
C VAL A 38 4.93 8.49 -15.47
N GLU A 39 5.96 8.86 -14.73
CA GLU A 39 7.30 8.29 -14.87
C GLU A 39 7.33 6.87 -14.26
N GLU A 40 8.33 6.08 -14.66
CA GLU A 40 8.47 4.69 -14.20
C GLU A 40 8.64 4.60 -12.67
N GLU A 41 9.44 5.49 -12.09
CA GLU A 41 9.71 5.53 -10.66
C GLU A 41 8.46 5.88 -9.85
N VAL A 42 7.64 6.81 -10.37
CA VAL A 42 6.36 7.18 -9.76
C VAL A 42 5.38 6.01 -9.81
N LEU A 43 5.30 5.27 -10.92
CA LEU A 43 4.47 4.07 -11.01
C LEU A 43 4.91 3.01 -9.99
N ARG A 44 6.23 2.81 -9.82
CA ARG A 44 6.78 1.88 -8.84
C ARG A 44 6.38 2.26 -7.42
N ALA A 45 6.50 3.54 -7.06
CA ALA A 45 6.07 4.05 -5.77
C ALA A 45 4.56 3.84 -5.53
N ILE A 46 3.71 4.15 -6.52
CA ILE A 46 2.27 3.88 -6.46
C ILE A 46 2.00 2.39 -6.20
N GLY A 47 2.70 1.50 -6.92
CA GLY A 47 2.55 0.06 -6.76
C GLY A 47 2.89 -0.42 -5.35
N MET A 48 3.96 0.12 -4.74
CA MET A 48 4.34 -0.19 -3.36
C MET A 48 3.27 0.27 -2.37
N THR A 49 2.78 1.51 -2.49
CA THR A 49 1.72 2.05 -1.62
C THR A 49 0.43 1.25 -1.72
N VAL A 50 0.02 0.85 -2.92
CA VAL A 50 -1.19 0.02 -3.11
C VAL A 50 -0.98 -1.37 -2.50
N ALA A 51 0.19 -1.98 -2.67
CA ALA A 51 0.50 -3.28 -2.08
C ALA A 51 0.48 -3.25 -0.54
N GLU A 52 0.98 -2.18 0.08
CA GLU A 52 0.87 -1.96 1.52
C GLU A 52 -0.58 -1.81 1.98
N ALA A 53 -1.38 -1.01 1.27
CA ALA A 53 -2.80 -0.83 1.58
C ALA A 53 -3.57 -2.16 1.50
N LEU A 54 -3.29 -2.99 0.49
CA LEU A 54 -3.93 -4.30 0.34
C LEU A 54 -3.57 -5.25 1.49
N GLN A 55 -2.35 -5.19 2.02
CA GLN A 55 -1.96 -5.97 3.21
C GLN A 55 -2.77 -5.54 4.44
N GLN A 56 -2.95 -4.24 4.64
CA GLN A 56 -3.73 -3.70 5.78
C GLN A 56 -5.22 -4.05 5.69
N LEU A 57 -5.79 -4.07 4.48
CA LEU A 57 -7.18 -4.49 4.28
C LEU A 57 -7.38 -6.00 4.53
N GLY A 58 -6.31 -6.80 4.36
CA GLY A 58 -6.32 -8.24 4.60
C GLY A 58 -6.09 -8.63 6.06
N THR A 59 -5.58 -7.74 6.91
CA THR A 59 -5.46 -7.96 8.35
C THR A 59 -6.83 -7.79 9.05
N PRO A 60 -7.39 -8.84 9.67
CA PRO A 60 -8.57 -8.70 10.51
C PRO A 60 -8.27 -7.73 11.66
N LEU A 61 -9.26 -6.90 12.00
CA LEU A 61 -9.24 -5.85 13.04
C LEU A 61 -9.03 -6.36 14.49
N GLU A 62 -8.55 -7.60 14.68
CA GLU A 62 -8.46 -8.29 15.97
C GLU A 62 -7.23 -7.92 16.82
N SER A 63 -6.47 -6.90 16.44
CA SER A 63 -5.27 -6.45 17.16
C SER A 63 -5.44 -5.13 17.93
N LEU A 64 -6.67 -4.61 18.08
CA LEU A 64 -6.96 -3.42 18.90
C LEU A 64 -7.50 -3.75 20.31
N SER A 65 -7.32 -4.97 20.81
CA SER A 65 -7.63 -5.32 22.20
C SER A 65 -6.46 -6.05 22.85
N ASN A 66 -5.40 -5.31 23.17
CA ASN A 66 -4.47 -5.65 24.24
C ASN A 66 -3.56 -4.46 24.47
N GLU A 67 -4.01 -3.49 25.26
CA GLU A 67 -3.14 -2.63 26.05
C GLU A 67 -4.02 -1.94 27.13
N ASP A 68 -4.56 -2.75 28.04
CA ASP A 68 -4.81 -2.27 29.41
C ASP A 68 -3.42 -2.01 30.04
N THR A 69 -2.93 -0.79 29.80
CA THR A 69 -1.81 -0.23 30.54
C THR A 69 -2.34 0.33 31.85
N GLU A 70 -2.10 -0.36 32.96
CA GLU A 70 -2.01 0.28 34.28
C GLU A 70 -0.65 -0.03 34.91
N PRO A 71 0.23 0.96 35.11
CA PRO A 71 1.39 0.83 35.97
C PRO A 71 1.14 1.60 37.27
N LEU A 72 0.54 0.96 38.29
CA LEU A 72 0.42 1.59 39.61
C LEU A 72 0.70 0.60 40.76
N THR A 73 1.90 0.75 41.32
CA THR A 73 2.21 0.82 42.76
C THR A 73 1.45 -0.10 43.73
N MET A 74 2.13 -1.11 44.26
CA MET A 74 1.96 -1.54 45.66
C MET A 74 3.32 -1.62 46.33
N SER A 75 3.55 -0.61 47.17
CA SER A 75 4.59 -0.54 48.19
C SER A 75 4.64 -1.81 49.04
N ALA A 76 5.87 -2.14 49.44
CA ALA A 76 6.28 -2.70 50.73
C ALA A 76 5.15 -3.13 51.69
N LEU A 77 5.16 -4.41 52.09
CA LEU A 77 5.36 -4.89 53.47
C LEU A 77 5.09 -6.41 53.56
N ALA A 78 5.68 -7.01 54.60
CA ALA A 78 5.48 -8.38 55.09
C ALA A 78 6.37 -9.48 54.49
N GLY A 79 7.65 -9.41 54.85
CA GLY A 79 8.50 -10.59 54.90
C GLY A 79 8.06 -11.57 56.01
N GLY A 80 8.04 -12.85 55.65
CA GLY A 80 8.55 -13.97 56.46
C GLY A 80 7.91 -14.29 57.81
N TRP A 81 6.86 -15.12 57.80
CA TRP A 81 6.49 -15.93 58.98
C TRP A 81 7.11 -17.33 58.83
N LYS A 82 8.18 -17.61 59.59
CA LYS A 82 8.64 -18.98 59.91
C LYS A 82 8.49 -19.21 61.42
N GLN A 83 8.21 -20.47 61.72
CA GLN A 83 7.85 -21.12 62.99
C GLN A 83 8.66 -20.69 64.21
#